data_AF-A0A1V5VF36-F1
#
_entry.id   AF-A0A1V5VF36-F1
#
_cell.length_a   1.000
_cell.length_b   1.000
_cell.length_c   1.000
_cell.angle_alpha   90.00
_cell.angle_beta   90.00
_cell.angle_gamma   90.00
#
_symmetry.space_group_name_H-M   'P 1'
#
loop_
_entity.id
_entity.type
_entity.pdbx_description
1 polymer ?
#
loop_
_entity_poly.entity_id
_entity_poly.type
_entity_poly.pdbx_seq_one_letter_code
_entity_poly.pdbx_strand_id
1 'polypeptide(L)'
;MPKKSFNPILFVGLLGTCIAGTSFIMSMYSVFSGDRGIWWTPMGMKVTLDKTRNEFELYIADESLQQHLDSGVLFLMDNNEKQYRVVSEDIVVRLNNWNKVKADMLLYTTATGCVFGISITLLAVGLFEVLVNRKKVVAH
;
A
#
# COMPACT_ATOMS: atom_id res chain seq x y z
N MET A 1 52.68 13.73 -0.37
CA MET A 1 51.42 13.29 0.27
C MET A 1 50.73 12.31 -0.68
N PRO A 2 50.42 11.06 -0.28
CA PRO A 2 49.75 10.13 -1.17
C PRO A 2 48.37 10.70 -1.51
N LYS A 3 48.12 10.93 -2.80
CA LYS A 3 46.89 11.51 -3.32
C LYS A 3 45.78 10.50 -3.05
N LYS A 4 44.90 10.79 -2.07
CA LYS A 4 43.76 9.93 -1.71
C LYS A 4 42.88 9.79 -2.97
N SER A 5 42.96 8.65 -3.65
CA SER A 5 42.18 8.41 -4.86
C SER A 5 40.70 8.31 -4.47
N PHE A 6 39.93 9.31 -4.85
CA PHE A 6 38.48 9.34 -4.66
C PHE A 6 37.87 8.13 -5.41
N ASN A 7 37.14 7.25 -4.69
CA ASN A 7 36.40 6.15 -5.32
C ASN A 7 34.95 6.61 -5.57
N PRO A 8 34.58 6.96 -6.82
CA PRO A 8 33.25 7.47 -7.14
C PRO A 8 32.15 6.42 -6.92
N ILE A 9 32.44 5.13 -7.12
CA ILE A 9 31.48 4.03 -6.93
C ILE A 9 31.09 3.92 -5.46
N LEU A 10 32.07 3.98 -4.55
CA LEU A 10 31.81 3.98 -3.10
C LEU A 10 30.97 5.18 -2.67
N PHE A 11 31.25 6.37 -3.23
CA PHE A 11 30.51 7.59 -2.89
C PHE A 11 29.06 7.55 -3.38
N VAL A 12 28.84 7.10 -4.63
CA VAL A 12 27.50 6.92 -5.21
C VAL A 12 26.73 5.84 -4.45
N GLY A 13 27.37 4.72 -4.13
CA GLY A 13 26.77 3.66 -3.33
C GLY A 13 26.35 4.15 -1.93
N LEU A 14 27.20 4.95 -1.26
CA LEU A 14 26.90 5.50 0.06
C LEU A 14 25.71 6.46 0.01
N LEU A 15 25.74 7.45 -0.88
CA LEU A 15 24.65 8.41 -1.04
C LEU A 15 23.34 7.72 -1.45
N GLY A 16 23.41 6.81 -2.43
CA GLY A 16 22.26 6.04 -2.89
C GLY A 16 21.66 5.20 -1.78
N THR A 17 22.49 4.55 -0.95
CA THR A 17 22.02 3.72 0.17
C THR A 17 21.32 4.59 1.22
N CYS A 18 21.85 5.77 1.55
CA CYS A 18 21.20 6.68 2.48
C CYS A 18 19.84 7.14 1.94
N ILE A 19 19.79 7.65 0.71
CA ILE A 19 18.57 8.22 0.12
C ILE A 19 17.52 7.11 -0.10
N ALA A 20 17.88 6.08 -0.85
CA ALA A 20 16.96 4.99 -1.19
C ALA A 20 16.57 4.17 0.04
N GLY A 21 17.48 4.01 1.02
CA GLY A 21 17.21 3.32 2.27
C GLY A 21 16.19 4.05 3.12
N THR A 22 16.34 5.37 3.30
CA THR A 22 15.33 6.17 4.01
C THR A 22 13.97 6.12 3.31
N SER A 23 13.94 6.26 1.98
CA SER A 23 12.69 6.14 1.21
C SER A 23 12.04 4.75 1.36
N PHE A 24 12.83 3.68 1.27
CA PHE A 24 12.35 2.31 1.41
C PHE A 24 11.78 2.05 2.81
N ILE A 25 12.50 2.43 3.86
CA ILE A 25 12.06 2.27 5.25
C ILE A 25 10.77 3.06 5.51
N MET A 26 10.68 4.30 5.04
CA MET A 26 9.46 5.11 5.20
C MET A 26 8.27 4.46 4.47
N SER A 27 8.47 3.95 3.26
CA SER A 27 7.41 3.27 2.50
C SER A 27 6.96 1.96 3.14
N MET A 28 7.91 1.19 3.69
CA MET A 28 7.60 0.00 4.48
C MET A 28 6.78 0.35 5.72
N TYR A 29 7.20 1.38 6.46
CA TYR A 29 6.49 1.80 7.65
C TYR A 29 5.05 2.24 7.34
N SER A 30 4.81 2.99 6.26
CA SER A 30 3.45 3.41 5.90
C SER A 30 2.54 2.26 5.50
N VAL A 31 3.07 1.21 4.85
CA VAL A 31 2.32 0.01 4.46
C VAL A 31 1.83 -0.79 5.67
N PHE A 32 2.67 -0.92 6.71
CA PHE A 32 2.39 -1.78 7.87
C PHE A 32 1.72 -1.05 9.04
N SER A 33 2.05 0.23 9.23
CA SER A 33 1.56 1.06 10.35
C SER A 33 0.48 2.06 9.93
N GLY A 34 0.10 2.11 8.65
CA GLY A 34 -0.94 3.01 8.15
C GLY A 34 -2.32 2.72 8.75
N ASP A 35 -3.07 3.78 9.04
CA ASP A 35 -4.45 3.67 9.50
C ASP A 35 -5.35 3.09 8.40
N ARG A 36 -6.02 1.98 8.71
CA ARG A 36 -6.92 1.27 7.77
C ARG A 36 -8.32 1.89 7.74
N GLY A 37 -8.66 2.69 8.74
CA GLY A 37 -9.98 3.27 8.96
C GLY A 37 -10.24 4.57 8.21
N ILE A 38 -9.23 5.19 7.58
CA ILE A 38 -9.41 6.47 6.87
C ILE A 38 -9.82 6.31 5.39
N TRP A 39 -9.72 5.09 4.84
CA TRP A 39 -9.88 4.82 3.41
C TRP A 39 -11.31 4.45 2.98
N TRP A 40 -12.30 4.78 3.80
CA TRP A 40 -13.70 4.63 3.44
C TRP A 40 -14.11 5.67 2.40
N THR A 41 -14.90 5.26 1.41
CA THR A 41 -15.46 6.20 0.43
C THR A 41 -16.24 7.33 1.13
N PRO A 42 -16.17 8.57 0.63
CA PRO A 42 -16.97 9.68 1.16
C PRO A 42 -18.47 9.36 1.10
N MET A 43 -19.26 9.94 2.01
CA MET A 43 -20.72 9.77 2.02
C MET A 43 -21.41 10.15 0.70
N GLY A 44 -20.82 11.03 -0.11
CA GLY A 44 -21.32 11.39 -1.45
C GLY A 44 -20.98 10.40 -2.57
N MET A 45 -20.11 9.41 -2.31
CA MET A 45 -19.74 8.33 -3.25
C MET A 45 -20.26 6.96 -2.76
N LYS A 46 -21.41 6.97 -2.09
CA LYS A 46 -22.11 5.73 -1.74
C LYS A 46 -22.47 4.97 -3.02
N VAL A 47 -22.30 3.66 -2.97
CA VAL A 47 -22.62 2.77 -4.08
C VAL A 47 -23.88 2.00 -3.72
N THR A 48 -24.75 1.80 -4.71
CA THR A 48 -25.90 0.91 -4.59
C THR A 48 -25.44 -0.54 -4.51
N LEU A 49 -26.25 -1.39 -3.89
CA LEU A 49 -25.95 -2.81 -3.67
C LEU A 49 -25.59 -3.56 -4.98
N ASP A 50 -26.24 -3.21 -6.09
CA ASP A 50 -25.94 -3.74 -7.43
C ASP A 50 -24.47 -3.60 -7.82
N LYS A 51 -23.88 -2.45 -7.49
CA LYS A 51 -22.50 -2.13 -7.87
C LYS A 51 -21.47 -2.74 -6.92
N THR A 52 -21.90 -3.29 -5.78
CA THR A 52 -20.98 -3.87 -4.79
C THR A 52 -20.70 -5.35 -5.01
N ARG A 53 -21.45 -6.07 -5.87
CA ARG A 53 -21.25 -7.51 -6.16
C ARG A 53 -19.83 -7.92 -6.51
N ASN A 54 -19.08 -7.05 -7.20
CA ASN A 54 -17.68 -7.32 -7.56
C ASN A 54 -16.71 -7.23 -6.38
N GLU A 55 -17.12 -6.64 -5.26
CA GLU A 55 -16.29 -6.41 -4.07
C GLU A 55 -16.75 -7.29 -2.91
N PHE A 56 -18.07 -7.43 -2.70
CA PHE A 56 -18.65 -8.34 -1.71
C PHE A 56 -20.13 -8.63 -2.01
N GLU A 57 -20.63 -9.73 -1.45
CA GLU A 57 -22.05 -10.09 -1.48
C GLU A 57 -22.57 -10.25 -0.05
N LEU A 58 -23.81 -9.81 0.19
CA LEU A 58 -24.45 -9.88 1.50
C LEU A 58 -25.68 -10.79 1.41
N TYR A 59 -25.79 -11.72 2.36
CA TYR A 59 -26.83 -12.73 2.42
C TYR A 59 -27.58 -12.67 3.73
N ILE A 60 -28.88 -12.98 3.69
CA ILE A 60 -29.75 -13.15 4.85
C ILE A 60 -30.49 -14.47 4.64
N ALA A 61 -30.41 -15.38 5.63
CA ALA A 61 -31.04 -16.69 5.55
C ALA A 61 -30.74 -17.46 4.24
N ASP A 62 -29.45 -17.50 3.86
CA ASP A 62 -28.93 -18.15 2.64
C ASP A 62 -29.41 -17.58 1.29
N GLU A 63 -30.17 -16.48 1.29
CA GLU A 63 -30.56 -15.75 0.09
C GLU A 63 -29.87 -14.39 0.03
N SER A 64 -29.58 -13.91 -1.20
CA SER A 64 -28.92 -12.61 -1.37
C SER A 64 -29.82 -11.49 -0.85
N LEU A 65 -29.23 -10.48 -0.21
CA LEU A 65 -29.97 -9.31 0.28
C LEU A 65 -30.76 -8.65 -0.87
N GLN A 66 -30.18 -8.62 -2.07
CA GLN A 66 -30.85 -8.09 -3.25
C GLN A 66 -32.16 -8.83 -3.57
N GLN A 67 -32.16 -10.15 -3.48
CA GLN A 67 -33.35 -10.97 -3.69
C GLN A 67 -34.42 -10.72 -2.62
N HIS A 68 -34.04 -10.46 -1.37
CA HIS A 68 -34.97 -10.05 -0.31
C HIS A 68 -35.59 -8.66 -0.54
N LEU A 69 -34.83 -7.73 -1.13
CA LEU A 69 -35.33 -6.40 -1.48
C LEU A 69 -36.30 -6.48 -2.66
N ASP A 70 -35.96 -7.27 -3.68
CA ASP A 70 -36.76 -7.48 -4.88
C ASP A 70 -38.09 -8.19 -4.55
N SER A 71 -38.05 -9.21 -3.68
CA SER A 71 -39.23 -9.93 -3.20
C SER A 71 -40.10 -9.09 -2.24
N GLY A 72 -39.54 -8.04 -1.65
CA GLY A 72 -40.28 -7.09 -0.81
C GLY A 72 -40.63 -7.61 0.57
N VAL A 73 -39.88 -8.60 1.05
CA VAL A 73 -40.05 -9.19 2.37
C VAL A 73 -39.35 -8.37 3.48
N LEU A 74 -38.47 -7.45 3.10
CA LEU A 74 -37.77 -6.56 4.04
C LEU A 74 -38.58 -5.31 4.36
N PHE A 75 -38.79 -5.10 5.65
CA PHE A 75 -39.47 -3.92 6.19
C PHE A 75 -38.61 -3.27 7.27
N LEU A 76 -38.61 -1.95 7.26
CA LEU A 76 -38.01 -1.14 8.31
C LEU A 76 -39.13 -0.41 9.05
N MET A 77 -38.93 -0.24 10.35
CA MET A 77 -39.77 0.61 11.17
C MET A 77 -39.01 1.91 11.42
N ASP A 78 -39.58 3.03 10.98
CA ASP A 78 -39.04 4.35 11.30
C ASP A 78 -39.23 4.67 12.80
N ASN A 79 -38.53 5.69 13.29
CA ASN A 79 -38.67 6.23 14.64
C ASN A 79 -40.10 6.68 14.98
N ASN A 80 -40.95 6.86 13.97
CA ASN A 80 -42.38 7.19 14.11
C ASN A 80 -43.28 5.94 14.13
N GLU A 81 -42.73 4.75 14.35
CA GLU A 81 -43.44 3.44 14.35
C GLU A 81 -44.11 3.09 13.02
N LYS A 82 -43.80 3.83 11.95
CA LYS A 82 -44.33 3.57 10.62
C LYS A 82 -43.47 2.53 9.94
N GLN A 83 -44.09 1.40 9.62
CA GLN A 83 -43.47 0.35 8.83
C GLN A 83 -43.49 0.74 7.35
N TYR A 84 -42.35 0.62 6.67
CA TYR A 84 -42.24 0.79 5.23
C TYR A 84 -41.40 -0.34 4.63
N ARG A 85 -41.68 -0.68 3.37
CA ARG A 85 -40.90 -1.65 2.61
C ARG A 85 -39.53 -1.05 2.28
N VAL A 86 -38.46 -1.78 2.55
CA VAL A 86 -37.10 -1.39 2.18
C VAL A 86 -36.91 -1.66 0.69
N VAL A 87 -36.43 -0.66 -0.04
CA VAL A 87 -36.04 -0.82 -1.45
C VAL A 87 -34.52 -0.74 -1.61
N SER A 88 -34.01 -1.17 -2.76
CA SER A 88 -32.56 -1.16 -3.05
C SER A 88 -31.95 0.23 -2.96
N GLU A 89 -32.72 1.28 -3.22
CA GLU A 89 -32.32 2.68 -3.09
C GLU A 89 -32.10 3.12 -1.64
N ASP A 90 -32.76 2.47 -0.67
CA ASP A 90 -32.62 2.76 0.76
C ASP A 90 -31.32 2.20 1.34
N ILE A 91 -30.72 1.22 0.66
CA ILE A 91 -29.48 0.56 1.10
C ILE A 91 -28.29 1.14 0.37
N VAL A 92 -27.50 1.89 1.12
CA VAL A 92 -26.27 2.53 0.64
C VAL A 92 -25.06 1.96 1.35
N VAL A 93 -24.03 1.63 0.58
CA VAL A 93 -22.80 1.04 1.13
C VAL A 93 -21.61 1.96 0.91
N ARG A 94 -20.73 2.00 1.91
CA ARG A 94 -19.39 2.58 1.81
C ARG A 94 -18.37 1.47 1.67
N LEU A 95 -17.48 1.59 0.71
CA LEU A 95 -16.40 0.63 0.48
C LEU A 95 -15.12 1.14 1.14
N ASN A 96 -14.31 0.22 1.65
CA ASN A 96 -12.99 0.53 2.16
C ASN A 96 -11.95 0.23 1.08
N ASN A 97 -11.27 1.27 0.59
CA ASN A 97 -10.29 1.16 -0.49
C ASN A 97 -8.87 0.83 0.01
N TRP A 98 -8.67 0.53 1.29
CA TRP A 98 -7.37 0.26 1.89
C TRP A 98 -6.58 -0.79 1.12
N ASN A 99 -7.23 -1.85 0.63
CA ASN A 99 -6.54 -2.91 -0.11
C ASN A 99 -5.90 -2.40 -1.42
N LYS A 100 -6.62 -1.53 -2.15
CA LYS A 100 -6.11 -0.93 -3.39
C LYS A 100 -4.95 0.01 -3.09
N VAL A 101 -5.12 0.89 -2.10
CA VAL A 101 -4.08 1.82 -1.65
C VAL A 101 -2.83 1.08 -1.15
N LYS A 102 -3.03 0.01 -0.37
CA LYS A 102 -1.95 -0.84 0.10
C LYS A 102 -1.21 -1.50 -1.06
N ALA A 103 -1.91 -2.01 -2.08
CA ALA A 103 -1.29 -2.57 -3.27
C ALA A 103 -0.41 -1.55 -4.01
N ASP A 104 -0.91 -0.31 -4.18
CA ASP A 104 -0.14 0.78 -4.80
C ASP A 104 1.10 1.14 -3.97
N MET A 105 0.96 1.23 -2.64
CA MET A 105 2.09 1.45 -1.74
C MET A 105 3.10 0.29 -1.77
N LEU A 106 2.65 -0.96 -1.90
CA LEU A 106 3.54 -2.12 -2.06
C LEU A 106 4.32 -2.04 -3.37
N LEU A 107 3.68 -1.64 -4.47
CA LEU A 107 4.35 -1.46 -5.76
C LEU A 107 5.46 -0.40 -5.65
N TYR A 108 5.14 0.75 -5.04
CA TYR A 108 6.14 1.79 -4.77
C TYR A 108 7.28 1.28 -3.88
N THR A 109 6.95 0.56 -2.80
CA THR A 109 7.93 -0.04 -1.88
C THR A 109 8.83 -1.07 -2.58
N THR A 110 8.28 -1.83 -3.53
CA THR A 110 9.04 -2.79 -4.33
C THR A 110 10.05 -2.07 -5.23
N ALA A 111 9.62 -0.99 -5.88
CA ALA A 111 10.49 -0.17 -6.72
C ALA A 111 11.62 0.49 -5.91
N THR A 112 11.31 1.11 -4.76
CA THR A 112 12.33 1.72 -3.88
C THR A 112 13.26 0.66 -3.30
N GLY A 113 12.75 -0.54 -3.00
CA GLY A 113 13.54 -1.69 -2.58
C GLY A 113 14.57 -2.14 -3.63
N CYS A 114 14.18 -2.18 -4.91
CA CYS A 114 15.11 -2.47 -6.00
C CYS A 114 16.24 -1.43 -6.10
N VAL A 115 15.91 -0.14 -6.03
CA VAL A 115 16.90 0.95 -6.06
C VAL A 115 17.83 0.88 -4.85
N PHE A 116 17.29 0.56 -3.67
CA PHE A 116 18.08 0.37 -2.46
C PHE A 116 19.05 -0.83 -2.62
N GLY A 117 18.59 -1.95 -3.17
CA GLY A 117 19.43 -3.12 -3.45
C GLY A 117 20.58 -2.82 -4.42
N ILE A 118 20.31 -2.07 -5.49
CA ILE A 118 21.34 -1.59 -6.43
C ILE A 118 22.36 -0.72 -5.69
N SER A 119 21.89 0.21 -4.85
CA SER A 119 22.75 1.12 -4.09
C SER A 119 23.67 0.39 -3.11
N ILE A 120 23.15 -0.61 -2.39
CA ILE A 120 23.93 -1.49 -1.51
C ILE A 120 24.99 -2.26 -2.31
N THR A 121 24.63 -2.75 -3.48
CA THR A 121 25.56 -3.51 -4.35
C THR A 121 26.72 -2.62 -4.78
N LEU A 122 26.43 -1.38 -5.22
CA LEU A 122 27.46 -0.40 -5.57
C LEU A 122 28.34 -0.04 -4.37
N LEU A 123 27.75 0.11 -3.18
CA LEU A 123 28.51 0.36 -1.95
C LEU A 123 29.45 -0.80 -1.63
N ALA A 124 28.99 -2.05 -1.74
CA ALA A 124 29.78 -3.25 -1.51
C ALA A 124 30.94 -3.38 -2.51
N VAL A 125 30.68 -3.15 -3.80
CA VAL A 125 31.71 -3.16 -4.84
C VAL A 125 32.74 -2.05 -4.60
N GLY A 126 32.30 -0.83 -4.31
CA GLY A 126 33.20 0.29 -4.01
C GLY A 126 34.06 0.04 -2.75
N LEU A 127 33.48 -0.58 -1.71
CA LEU A 127 34.24 -0.99 -0.51
C LEU A 127 35.29 -2.04 -0.85
N PHE A 128 34.92 -3.05 -1.64
CA PHE A 128 35.83 -4.10 -2.07
C PHE A 128 37.03 -3.55 -2.85
N GLU A 129 36.79 -2.65 -3.81
CA GLU A 129 37.85 -1.97 -4.55
C GLU A 129 38.81 -1.20 -3.66
N VAL A 130 38.28 -0.45 -2.68
CA VAL A 130 39.11 0.30 -1.72
C VAL A 130 39.97 -0.65 -0.89
N LEU A 131 39.41 -1.77 -0.42
CA LEU A 131 40.15 -2.75 0.37
C LEU A 131 41.26 -3.43 -0.44
N VAL A 132 40.98 -3.82 -1.69
CA VAL A 132 41.96 -4.43 -2.59
C VAL A 132 43.09 -3.46 -2.93
N ASN A 133 42.76 -2.21 -3.28
CA ASN A 133 43.77 -1.20 -3.61
C ASN A 133 44.63 -0.84 -2.40
N ARG A 134 44.07 -0.83 -1.19
CA ARG A 134 44.83 -0.58 0.04
C ARG A 134 45.83 -1.70 0.33
N LYS A 135 45.50 -2.96 0.05
CA LYS A 135 46.44 -4.09 0.18
C LYS A 135 47.62 -3.99 -0.80
N LYS A 136 47.37 -3.57 -2.05
CA LYS A 136 48.43 -3.38 -3.06
C LYS A 136 49.43 -2.29 -2.68
N VAL A 137 48.98 -1.21 -2.05
CA VAL A 137 49.85 -0.10 -1.61
C VAL A 137 50.73 -0.45 -0.41
N VAL A 138 50.31 -1.40 0.44
CA VAL A 138 51.08 -1.82 1.63
C VAL A 138 52.10 -2.92 1.31
N ALA A 139 51.96 -3.60 0.17
CA ALA A 139 52.86 -4.68 -0.27
C ALA A 139 54.04 -4.20 -1.14
N HIS A 140 54.13 -2.89 -1.41
CA HIS A 140 55.23 -2.22 -2.10
C HIS A 140 55.87 -1.18 -1.16
#